data_AF-A0A9X5XEJ8-F1
#
_entry.id   AF-A0A9X5XEJ8-F1
#
_cell.length_a   1.000
_cell.length_b   1.000
_cell.length_c   1.000
_cell.angle_alpha   90.00
_cell.angle_beta   90.00
_cell.angle_gamma   90.00
#
_symmetry.space_group_name_H-M   'P 1'
#
loop_
_entity.id
_entity.type
_entity.pdbx_description
1 polymer ?
#
loop_
_entity_poly.entity_id
_entity_poly.type
_entity_poly.pdbx_seq_one_letter_code
_entity_poly.pdbx_strand_id
1 'polypeptide(L)' 'MVEELVAAGVSVVSVGIVYAMAGARVVKQYERGVVLRLGRLRSDVRGPGFTMVVPFVDKLRKVNMQIVTMPVPA' A
#
# COMPACT_ATOMS: atom_id res chain seq x y z
N MET A 1 -31.40 7.71 21.56
CA MET A 1 -31.51 6.71 20.47
C MET A 1 -30.99 7.27 19.15
N VAL A 2 -31.56 8.37 18.62
CA VAL A 2 -31.11 8.95 17.34
C VAL A 2 -29.66 9.47 17.40
N GLU A 3 -29.30 10.22 18.45
CA GLU A 3 -27.92 10.71 18.67
C GLU A 3 -26.88 9.58 18.69
N GLU A 4 -27.20 8.45 19.35
CA GLU A 4 -26.28 7.31 19.43
C GLU A 4 -26.12 6.60 18.08
N LEU A 5 -27.20 6.48 17.30
CA LEU A 5 -27.13 5.92 15.95
C LEU A 5 -26.30 6.81 15.01
N VAL A 6 -26.43 8.13 15.15
CA VAL A 6 -25.64 9.10 14.37
C VAL A 6 -24.18 9.04 14.78
N ALA A 7 -23.88 9.03 16.08
CA ALA A 7 -22.50 8.92 16.58
C ALA A 7 -21.84 7.59 16.15
N ALA A 8 -22.57 6.47 16.24
CA ALA A 8 -22.11 5.18 15.74
C ALA A 8 -21.84 5.22 14.23
N GLY A 9 -22.75 5.79 13.44
CA GLY A 9 -22.57 5.95 11.99
C GLY A 9 -21.32 6.76 11.63
N VAL A 10 -21.12 7.90 12.27
CA VAL A 10 -19.94 8.77 12.04
C VAL A 10 -18.65 8.06 12.44
N SER A 11 -18.64 7.32 13.55
CA SER A 11 -17.46 6.57 13.98
C SER A 11 -17.06 5.49 12.98
N VAL A 12 -18.01 4.73 12.44
CA VAL A 12 -17.72 3.69 11.43
C VAL A 12 -17.19 4.30 10.14
N VAL A 13 -17.80 5.39 9.67
CA VAL A 13 -17.37 6.08 8.45
C VAL A 13 -15.96 6.66 8.61
N SER A 14 -15.68 7.31 9.74
CA SER A 14 -14.36 7.89 9.99
C SER A 14 -13.26 6.81 10.03
N VAL A 15 -13.51 5.68 10.70
CA VAL A 15 -12.58 4.53 10.72
C VAL A 15 -12.36 3.98 9.31
N GLY A 16 -13.43 3.85 8.52
CA GLY A 16 -13.33 3.39 7.13
C GLY A 16 -12.46 4.31 6.26
N ILE A 17 -12.61 5.62 6.40
CA ILE A 17 -11.81 6.62 5.66
C ILE A 17 -10.33 6.52 6.06
N VAL A 18 -10.04 6.49 7.36
CA VAL A 18 -8.66 6.38 7.86
C VAL A 18 -8.01 5.10 7.35
N TYR A 19 -8.75 3.98 7.36
CA TYR A 19 -8.27 2.71 6.84
C TYR A 19 -7.95 2.76 5.33
N ALA A 20 -8.84 3.36 4.53
CA ALA A 20 -8.62 3.52 3.10
C ALA A 20 -7.40 4.41 2.79
N MET A 21 -7.24 5.52 3.51
CA MET A 21 -6.06 6.38 3.37
C MET A 21 -4.77 5.67 3.79
N ALA A 22 -4.81 4.86 4.84
CA ALA A 22 -3.65 4.09 5.30
C ALA A 22 -3.19 3.06 4.26
N GLY A 23 -4.10 2.52 3.44
CA GLY A 23 -3.83 1.55 2.37
C GLY A 23 -3.45 2.17 1.01
N ALA A 24 -3.69 3.46 0.81
CA ALA A 24 -3.38 4.14 -0.45
C ALA A 24 -1.86 4.28 -0.65
N ARG A 25 -1.32 3.73 -1.74
CA ARG A 25 0.10 3.86 -2.11
C ARG A 25 0.23 4.16 -3.60
N VAL A 26 1.20 4.99 -3.95
CA VAL A 26 1.51 5.31 -5.35
C VAL A 26 2.87 4.71 -5.71
N VAL A 27 2.91 3.89 -6.76
CA VAL A 27 4.13 3.33 -7.34
C VAL A 27 4.52 4.14 -8.57
N LYS A 28 5.78 4.56 -8.67
CA LYS A 28 6.24 5.36 -9.80
C LYS A 28 6.39 4.50 -11.06
N GLN A 29 6.37 5.13 -12.24
CA GLN A 29 6.47 4.44 -13.54
C GLN A 29 7.73 3.59 -13.72
N TYR A 30 8.85 4.04 -13.14
CA TYR A 30 10.13 3.33 -13.16
C TYR A 30 10.32 2.36 -11.98
N GLU A 31 9.32 2.22 -11.11
CA GLU A 31 9.33 1.32 -9.96
C GLU A 31 8.34 0.17 -10.17
N ARG A 32 8.64 -1.00 -9.63
CA ARG A 32 7.70 -2.11 -9.48
C ARG A 32 7.36 -2.34 -8.01
N GLY A 33 6.08 -2.48 -7.72
CA GLY A 33 5.55 -2.67 -6.37
C GLY A 33 5.43 -4.14 -6.00
N VAL A 34 6.36 -4.66 -5.21
CA VAL A 34 6.33 -6.03 -4.71
C VAL A 34 5.56 -6.06 -3.38
N VAL A 35 4.42 -6.76 -3.33
CA VAL A 35 3.60 -6.86 -2.12
C VAL A 35 3.88 -8.17 -1.40
N LEU A 36 4.38 -8.06 -0.17
CA LEU A 36 4.60 -9.18 0.74
C LEU A 36 3.46 -9.23 1.75
N ARG A 37 2.70 -10.32 1.76
CA ARG A 37 1.64 -10.61 2.73
C ARG A 37 2.15 -11.67 3.69
N LEU A 38 2.37 -11.29 4.95
CA LEU A 38 2.81 -12.22 6.01
C LEU A 38 4.01 -13.09 5.61
N GLY A 39 5.00 -12.49 4.92
CA GLY A 39 6.19 -13.18 4.44
C GLY A 39 6.04 -13.94 3.12
N ARG A 40 4.82 -14.01 2.54
CA ARG A 40 4.59 -14.57 1.21
C ARG A 40 4.47 -13.48 0.16
N LEU A 41 5.13 -13.69 -0.97
CA LEU A 41 4.97 -12.84 -2.13
C LEU A 41 3.58 -13.04 -2.73
N ARG A 42 2.85 -11.95 -2.98
CA ARG A 42 1.65 -12.04 -3.82
C ARG A 42 2.04 -12.37 -5.25
N SER A 43 1.25 -13.24 -5.88
CA SER A 43 1.48 -13.75 -7.24
C SER A 43 1.74 -12.64 -8.24
N ASP A 44 1.02 -11.52 -8.12
CA ASP A 44 1.19 -10.37 -9.01
C ASP A 44 2.03 -9.26 -8.40
N VAL A 45 3.01 -8.83 -9.19
CA VAL A 45 3.75 -7.58 -8.96
C VAL A 45 2.84 -6.42 -9.34
N ARG A 46 2.68 -5.46 -8.43
CA ARG A 46 1.89 -4.27 -8.68
C ARG A 46 2.63 -3.38 -9.67
N GLY A 47 1.96 -3.12 -10.79
CA GLY A 47 2.42 -2.18 -11.79
C GLY A 47 2.46 -0.74 -11.29
N PRO A 48 3.04 0.17 -12.08
CA PRO A 48 3.09 1.57 -11.74
C PRO A 48 1.69 2.21 -11.71
N GLY A 49 1.50 3.19 -10.84
CA GLY A 49 0.22 3.87 -10.62
C GLY A 49 -0.29 3.76 -9.18
N PHE A 50 -1.58 4.06 -9.02
CA PHE A 50 -2.26 3.97 -7.73
C PHE A 50 -2.53 2.50 -7.37
N THR A 51 -2.08 2.07 -6.20
CA THR A 51 -2.29 0.73 -5.69
C THR A 51 -2.83 0.80 -4.27
N MET A 52 -3.93 0.09 -4.04
CA MET A 52 -4.46 -0.15 -2.70
C MET A 52 -3.78 -1.38 -2.10
N VAL A 53 -3.18 -1.23 -0.93
CA VAL A 53 -2.66 -2.33 -0.12
C VAL A 53 -3.45 -2.46 1.17
N VAL A 54 -3.54 -3.67 1.72
CA VAL A 54 -4.17 -3.87 3.02
C VAL A 54 -3.19 -3.39 4.08
N PRO A 55 -3.47 -2.26 4.77
CA PRO A 55 -2.59 -1.78 5.82
C PRO A 55 -2.47 -2.85 6.92
N PHE A 56 -1.37 -2.84 7.66
CA PHE A 56 -0.99 -3.85 8.69
C PHE A 56 -0.58 -5.23 8.16
N VAL A 57 -1.26 -5.78 7.15
CA VAL A 57 -1.00 -7.15 6.66
C VAL A 57 -0.03 -7.16 5.48
N ASP A 58 -0.15 -6.18 4.57
CA ASP A 58 0.64 -6.11 3.35
C ASP A 58 1.82 -5.13 3.52
N LYS A 59 3.03 -5.59 3.17
CA LYS A 59 4.22 -4.74 3.04
C LYS A 59 4.55 -4.55 1.58
N LEU A 60 4.36 -3.32 1.08
CA LEU A 60 4.76 -2.93 -0.28
C LEU A 60 6.24 -2.53 -0.29
N ARG A 61 7.06 -3.21 -1.07
CA ARG A 61 8.43 -2.79 -1.40
C ARG A 61 8.48 -2.30 -2.84
N LYS A 62 9.02 -1.10 -3.05
CA LYS A 62 9.20 -0.53 -4.39
C LYS A 62 10.61 -0.87 -4.86
N VAL A 63 10.73 -1.54 -6.00
CA VAL A 63 12.01 -1.92 -6.59
C VAL A 63 12.22 -1.06 -7.83
N ASN A 64 13.38 -0.41 -7.92
CA ASN A 64 13.73 0.37 -9.08
C ASN A 64 14.06 -0.57 -10.26
N MET A 65 13.48 -0.30 -11.42
CA MET A 65 13.74 -1.04 -12.66
C MET A 65 14.80 -0.37 -13.55
N GLN A 66 15.34 0.77 -13.13
CA GLN A 66 16.40 1.47 -13.84
C GLN A 66 17.75 0.75 -13.72
N ILE A 67 18.56 0.88 -14.76
CA ILE A 67 19.92 0.36 -14.79
C ILE A 67 20.78 1.21 -13.84
N VAL A 68 21.47 0.55 -12.91
CA VAL A 68 22.42 1.19 -11.98
C VAL A 68 23.80 0.63 -12.27
N THR A 69 24.77 1.50 -12.50
CA THR A 69 26.17 1.11 -12.69
C THR A 69 26.83 0.91 -11.33
N MET A 70 27.30 -0.30 -11.07
CA MET A 70 28.04 -0.63 -9.85
C MET A 70 29.54 -0.40 -10.07
N PRO A 71 30.23 0.42 -9.25
CA PRO A 71 31.68 0.58 -9.34
C PRO A 71 32.37 -0.70 -8.87
N VAL A 72 33.39 -1.15 -9.60
CA VAL A 72 34.20 -2.31 -9.22
C VAL A 72 35.40 -1.82 -8.40
N PRO A 73 35.55 -2.23 -7.13
CA PRO A 73 36.75 -1.94 -6.35
C PRO A 73 37.93 -2.76 -6.88
N ALA A 74 39.10 -2.12 -6.98
CA ALA A 74 40.36 -2.72 -7.37
C ALA A 74 41.10 -3.33 -6.17
#